data_AF-V9P5D2-F1
#
_entry.id   AF-V9P5D2-F1
#
_cell.length_a   1.000
_cell.length_b   1.000
_cell.length_c   1.000
_cell.angle_alpha   90.00
_cell.angle_beta   90.00
_cell.angle_gamma   90.00
#
_symmetry.space_group_name_H-M   'P 1'
#
loop_
_entity.id
_entity.type
_entity.pdbx_description
1 polymer ?
#
loop_
_entity_poly.entity_id
_entity_poly.type
_entity_poly.pdbx_seq_one_letter_code
_entity_poly.pdbx_strand_id
1 'polypeptide(L)'
;MGLVSRLGVSFSPQKWLISKTGCFEFAKRFVVKGCQLNLSPVSMQALHTARSTVAICQIAEKYRVCNPRILFRLKGAGYRVMARLYSSYRTRSWVGREY
;
A
#
# COMPACT_ATOMS: atom_id res chain seq x y z
N MET A 1 -28.10 11.06 -11.87
CA MET A 1 -28.14 11.65 -10.51
C MET A 1 -27.17 10.91 -9.61
N GLY A 2 -26.12 11.58 -9.14
CA GLY A 2 -25.03 10.95 -8.38
C GLY A 2 -25.39 10.67 -6.92
N LEU A 3 -24.69 9.72 -6.30
CA LEU A 3 -24.87 9.27 -4.91
C LEU A 3 -24.82 10.44 -3.90
N VAL A 4 -24.04 11.47 -4.20
CA VAL A 4 -23.92 12.70 -3.40
C VAL A 4 -25.24 13.47 -3.28
N SER A 5 -26.01 13.55 -4.36
CA SER A 5 -27.31 14.25 -4.36
C SER A 5 -28.33 13.55 -3.45
N ARG A 6 -28.18 12.25 -3.20
CA ARG A 6 -29.04 11.48 -2.29
C ARG A 6 -28.65 11.62 -0.83
N LEU A 7 -27.41 12.05 -0.54
CA LEU A 7 -26.90 12.21 0.82
C LEU A 7 -27.18 13.60 1.41
N GLY A 8 -27.78 14.52 0.64
CA GLY A 8 -28.18 15.84 1.13
C GLY A 8 -27.03 16.78 1.51
N VAL A 9 -25.79 16.46 1.10
CA VAL A 9 -24.58 17.23 1.43
C VAL A 9 -24.16 18.13 0.27
N SER A 10 -23.80 19.38 0.59
CA SER A 10 -23.26 20.32 -0.40
C SER A 10 -21.81 19.96 -0.74
N PHE A 11 -21.51 19.86 -2.04
CA PHE A 11 -20.17 19.54 -2.53
C PHE A 11 -19.28 20.79 -2.46
N SER A 12 -18.15 20.70 -1.76
CA SER A 12 -17.15 21.77 -1.70
C SER A 12 -15.82 21.22 -2.22
N PRO A 13 -15.37 21.58 -3.43
CA PRO A 13 -14.18 20.97 -4.03
C PRO A 13 -12.90 21.17 -3.23
N GLN A 14 -12.82 22.20 -2.39
CA GLN A 14 -11.66 22.44 -1.51
C GLN A 14 -11.59 21.49 -0.31
N LYS A 15 -12.71 20.89 0.10
CA LYS A 15 -12.79 19.98 1.25
C LYS A 15 -12.80 18.51 0.84
N TRP A 16 -13.08 18.22 -0.43
CA TRP A 16 -13.32 16.88 -0.91
C TRP A 16 -12.07 16.33 -1.60
N LEU A 17 -11.66 15.12 -1.22
CA LEU A 17 -10.64 14.38 -1.94
C LEU A 17 -11.29 13.69 -3.15
N ILE A 18 -11.01 14.21 -4.35
CA ILE A 18 -11.56 13.67 -5.60
C ILE A 18 -10.62 12.59 -6.13
N SER A 19 -11.13 11.36 -6.24
CA SER A 19 -10.39 10.23 -6.79
C SER A 19 -10.89 9.86 -8.18
N LYS A 20 -9.98 9.77 -9.15
CA LYS A 20 -10.30 9.31 -10.52
C LYS A 20 -10.37 7.79 -10.64
N THR A 21 -9.91 7.05 -9.64
CA THR A 21 -9.75 5.59 -9.65
C THR A 21 -10.76 4.86 -8.76
N GLY A 22 -11.76 5.55 -8.21
CA GLY A 22 -12.77 4.94 -7.33
C GLY A 22 -12.21 4.52 -5.97
N CYS A 23 -11.22 5.26 -5.48
CA CYS A 23 -10.58 5.06 -4.19
C CYS A 23 -11.03 6.17 -3.23
N PHE A 24 -11.47 5.83 -2.03
CA PHE A 24 -11.86 6.82 -1.03
C PHE A 24 -11.55 6.32 0.38
N GLU A 25 -11.30 7.27 1.27
CA GLU A 25 -11.11 7.01 2.69
C GLU A 25 -12.24 7.70 3.45
N PHE A 26 -12.94 6.95 4.29
CA PHE A 26 -13.97 7.50 5.18
C PHE A 26 -13.76 6.93 6.59
N ALA A 27 -13.61 7.83 7.57
CA ALA A 27 -13.23 7.49 8.94
C ALA A 27 -11.97 6.60 8.98
N LYS A 28 -12.11 5.32 9.38
CA LYS A 28 -11.02 4.33 9.44
C LYS A 28 -11.07 3.31 8.29
N ARG A 29 -11.92 3.54 7.28
CA ARG A 29 -12.16 2.65 6.13
C ARG A 29 -11.48 3.20 4.88
N PHE A 30 -10.43 2.53 4.43
CA PHE A 30 -9.77 2.82 3.16
C PHE A 30 -10.23 1.80 2.12
N VAL A 31 -10.98 2.25 1.12
CA VAL A 31 -11.64 1.37 0.15
C VAL A 31 -11.21 1.74 -1.26
N VAL A 32 -10.87 0.73 -2.06
CA VAL A 32 -10.38 0.87 -3.43
C VAL A 32 -11.21 0.04 -4.40
N LYS A 33 -10.99 0.25 -5.71
CA LYS A 33 -11.72 -0.42 -6.80
C LYS A 33 -13.25 -0.21 -6.71
N GLY A 34 -13.70 1.01 -6.43
CA GLY A 34 -15.13 1.33 -6.39
C GLY A 34 -15.88 0.57 -5.31
N CYS A 35 -15.41 0.67 -4.06
CA CYS A 35 -15.97 -0.02 -2.89
C CYS A 35 -15.73 -1.54 -2.78
N GLN A 36 -15.05 -2.17 -3.75
CA GLN A 36 -14.93 -3.64 -3.77
C GLN A 36 -13.88 -4.20 -2.80
N LEU A 37 -12.82 -3.44 -2.52
CA LEU A 37 -11.70 -3.92 -1.71
C LEU A 37 -11.44 -2.97 -0.54
N ASN A 38 -11.61 -3.46 0.68
CA ASN A 38 -11.27 -2.75 1.89
C ASN A 38 -9.81 -3.07 2.29
N LEU A 39 -8.98 -2.03 2.36
CA LEU A 39 -7.55 -2.10 2.69
C LEU A 39 -7.24 -1.58 4.10
N SER A 40 -8.28 -1.27 4.90
CA SER A 40 -8.09 -0.96 6.31
C SER A 40 -7.37 -2.08 7.05
N PRO A 41 -6.46 -1.75 7.98
CA PRO A 41 -6.23 -0.44 8.61
C PRO A 41 -5.24 0.50 7.87
N VAL A 42 -4.80 0.17 6.65
CA VAL A 42 -3.79 0.96 5.94
C VAL A 42 -4.40 2.25 5.39
N SER A 43 -4.06 3.39 5.99
CA SER A 43 -4.49 4.73 5.54
C SER A 43 -3.89 5.12 4.18
N MET A 44 -4.59 5.94 3.40
CA MET A 44 -4.10 6.45 2.11
C MET A 44 -2.81 7.28 2.28
N GLN A 45 -2.72 8.05 3.37
CA GLN A 45 -1.53 8.85 3.68
C GLN A 45 -0.28 7.97 3.86
N ALA A 46 -0.40 6.82 4.54
CA ALA A 46 0.69 5.87 4.70
C ALA A 46 1.15 5.30 3.36
N LEU A 47 0.24 5.03 2.42
CA LEU A 47 0.61 4.61 1.07
C LEU A 47 1.34 5.72 0.31
N HIS A 48 0.99 6.98 0.54
CA HIS A 48 1.65 8.11 -0.12
C HIS A 48 3.09 8.31 0.38
N THR A 49 3.35 8.06 1.67
CA THR A 49 4.70 8.13 2.25
C THR A 49 5.57 6.91 1.92
N ALA A 50 4.97 5.79 1.48
CA ALA A 50 5.66 4.54 1.14
C ALA A 50 6.68 4.63 -0.02
N ARG A 51 6.90 5.81 -0.62
CA ARG A 51 8.00 6.01 -1.59
C ARG A 51 9.39 5.93 -0.93
N SER A 52 9.49 6.30 0.35
CA SER A 52 10.73 6.21 1.13
C SER A 52 10.91 4.82 1.75
N THR A 53 12.15 4.33 1.81
CA THR A 53 12.52 3.08 2.52
C THR A 53 12.17 3.14 4.00
N VAL A 54 12.46 4.27 4.66
CA VAL A 54 12.20 4.46 6.09
C VAL A 54 10.70 4.40 6.37
N ALA A 55 9.90 5.06 5.53
CA ALA A 55 8.44 5.03 5.65
C ALA A 55 7.88 3.61 5.45
N ILE A 56 8.43 2.81 4.54
CA ILE A 56 8.03 1.41 4.37
C ILE A 56 8.34 0.59 5.62
N CYS A 57 9.49 0.79 6.27
CA CYS A 57 9.81 0.09 7.52
C CYS A 57 8.83 0.49 8.63
N GLN A 58 8.48 1.77 8.74
CA GLN A 58 7.47 2.24 9.69
C GLN A 58 6.09 1.65 9.41
N ILE A 59 5.71 1.48 8.14
CA ILE A 59 4.47 0.81 7.72
C ILE A 59 4.53 -0.68 8.09
N ALA A 60 5.67 -1.33 7.87
CA ALA A 60 5.88 -2.72 8.23
C ALA A 60 5.70 -2.95 9.73
N GLU A 61 6.26 -2.06 10.56
CA GLU A 61 6.13 -2.11 12.01
C GLU A 61 4.69 -1.79 12.46
N LYS A 62 4.12 -0.69 11.97
CA LYS A 62 2.77 -0.21 12.33
C LYS A 62 1.68 -1.24 12.02
N TYR A 63 1.79 -1.92 10.87
CA TYR A 63 0.80 -2.91 10.43
C TYR A 63 1.28 -4.35 10.58
N ARG A 64 2.41 -4.58 11.25
CA ARG A 64 3.02 -5.91 11.48
C ARG A 64 3.13 -6.75 10.20
N VAL A 65 3.59 -6.13 9.12
CA VAL A 65 3.77 -6.81 7.83
C VAL A 65 5.05 -7.64 7.89
N CYS A 66 4.92 -8.93 8.19
CA CYS A 66 6.05 -9.85 8.25
C CYS A 66 6.59 -10.23 6.86
N ASN A 67 5.80 -10.09 5.80
CA ASN A 67 6.19 -10.54 4.46
C ASN A 67 6.88 -9.43 3.67
N PRO A 68 8.21 -9.53 3.42
CA PRO A 68 8.95 -8.50 2.70
C PRO A 68 8.48 -8.34 1.25
N ARG A 69 7.86 -9.37 0.65
CA ARG A 69 7.29 -9.27 -0.71
C ARG A 69 6.15 -8.26 -0.81
N ILE A 70 5.40 -8.07 0.28
CA ILE A 70 4.31 -7.10 0.32
C ILE A 70 4.90 -5.70 0.37
N LEU A 71 5.96 -5.49 1.18
CA LEU A 71 6.69 -4.23 1.29
C LEU A 71 7.35 -3.82 -0.03
N PHE A 72 8.01 -4.75 -0.72
CA PHE A 72 8.60 -4.48 -2.02
C PHE A 72 7.53 -4.13 -3.06
N ARG A 73 6.39 -4.81 -3.08
CA ARG A 73 5.28 -4.49 -3.97
C ARG A 73 4.65 -3.14 -3.64
N LEU A 74 4.52 -2.80 -2.35
CA LEU A 74 4.10 -1.47 -1.89
C LEU A 74 5.04 -0.37 -2.37
N LYS A 75 6.35 -0.65 -2.44
CA LYS A 75 7.35 0.26 -3.03
C LYS A 75 7.27 0.35 -4.57
N GLY A 76 6.44 -0.46 -5.22
CA GLY A 76 6.37 -0.55 -6.68
C GLY A 76 7.40 -1.51 -7.31
N ALA A 77 8.01 -2.41 -6.54
CA ALA A 77 8.91 -3.41 -7.11
C ALA A 77 8.14 -4.40 -8.00
N GLY A 78 8.44 -4.37 -9.31
CA GLY A 78 7.87 -5.29 -10.29
C GLY A 78 8.48 -6.70 -10.24
N TYR A 79 7.90 -7.61 -11.02
CA TYR A 79 8.28 -9.03 -11.06
C TYR A 79 9.79 -9.25 -11.33
N ARG A 80 10.40 -8.45 -12.23
CA ARG A 80 11.84 -8.53 -12.55
C ARG A 80 12.73 -8.24 -11.34
N VAL A 81 12.38 -7.20 -10.56
CA VAL A 81 13.13 -6.81 -9.35
C VAL A 81 13.02 -7.90 -8.30
N MET A 82 11.82 -8.44 -8.11
CA MET A 82 11.59 -9.52 -7.13
C MET A 82 12.29 -10.83 -7.49
N ALA A 83 12.33 -11.19 -8.79
CA ALA A 83 13.02 -12.39 -9.26
C ALA A 83 14.53 -12.34 -8.98
N ARG A 84 15.17 -11.18 -9.22
CA ARG A 84 16.59 -10.98 -8.89
C ARG A 84 16.85 -11.10 -7.40
N LEU A 85 16.05 -10.43 -6.57
CA LEU A 85 16.20 -10.46 -5.11
C LEU A 85 16.14 -11.90 -4.56
N TYR A 86 15.25 -12.72 -5.11
CA TYR A 86 15.09 -14.12 -4.71
C TYR A 86 16.26 -15.00 -5.18
N SER A 87 16.80 -14.73 -6.37
CA SER A 87 18.03 -15.36 -6.85
C SER A 87 19.19 -15.09 -5.90
N SER A 88 19.37 -13.83 -5.46
CA SER A 88 20.44 -13.43 -4.55
C SER A 88 20.32 -14.05 -3.15
N TYR A 89 19.09 -14.28 -2.66
CA TYR A 89 18.86 -14.93 -1.37
C TYR A 89 19.17 -16.43 -1.41
N ARG A 90 18.83 -17.12 -2.51
CA ARG A 90 19.17 -18.55 -2.69
C ARG A 90 20.65 -18.81 -2.90
N THR A 91 21.40 -17.87 -3.48
CA THR A 91 22.84 -18.05 -3.76
C THR A 91 23.73 -17.84 -2.55
N ARG A 92 23.20 -17.43 -1.39
CA ARG A 92 23.99 -17.11 -0.18
C ARG A 92 23.98 -18.21 0.90
N SER A 93 23.31 -19.34 0.68
CA SER A 93 23.27 -20.44 1.65
C SER A 93 24.33 -21.53 1.44
N TRP A 94 25.32 -21.31 0.59
CA TRP A 94 26.37 -22.30 0.29
C TRP A 94 27.74 -21.65 0.06
N VAL A 95 28.31 -20.98 1.06
CA VAL A 95 29.77 -20.82 1.17
C VAL A 95 30.14 -20.79 2.66
N GLY A 96 30.84 -21.83 3.12
CA GLY A 96 31.73 -21.79 4.28
C GLY A 96 31.12 -22.08 5.66
N ARG A 97 30.87 -23.35 5.97
CA ARG A 97 31.17 -23.86 7.31
C ARG A 97 32.54 -24.53 7.21
N GLU A 98 33.51 -23.95 7.90
CA GLU A 98 34.89 -24.42 7.99
C GLU A 98 34.97 -25.78 8.70
N TYR A 99 35.79 -26.67 8.16
CA TYR A 99 36.58 -27.68 8.88
C TYR A 99 37.93 -27.79 8.17
#